data_AF-A0A7S0YBB5-F1
#
_entry.id   AF-A0A7S0YBB5-F1
#
_cell.length_a   1.000
_cell.length_b   1.000
_cell.length_c   1.000
_cell.angle_alpha   90.00
_cell.angle_beta   90.00
_cell.angle_gamma   90.00
#
_symmetry.space_group_name_H-M   'P 1'
#
loop_
_entity.id
_entity.type
_entity.pdbx_description
1 polymer ?
#
loop_
_entity_poly.entity_id
_entity_poly.type
_entity_poly.pdbx_seq_one_letter_code
_entity_poly.pdbx_strand_id
1 'polypeptide(L)'
;VDIDVVILGATFATGVRNGGTPSGYLVGVVDKFDPNCFMTLNSVNAGSTNREKFQQILKHTGFKKGGDEPMELGKWFREDDFGLPSFISKRSLQRNSTEDFEGWTFNKTKHYPDIWIDPKDSVVLTVKCAELVVSDEYSVGLSMRFPRIKKVRLESVDGDEKKASETSTDEEIWRIFDEARAKRLDLDSMVVAQSQIDATEKPLQRGRRFLTPDEYRKKNKKRKTKIISSPSRKMPRVEGCESNVLEG
;
A
#
# COMPACT_ATOMS: atom_id res chain seq x y z
N VAL A 1 -7.51 3.99 7.43
CA VAL A 1 -8.29 5.11 6.87
C VAL A 1 -8.78 4.71 5.49
N ASP A 2 -10.02 5.04 5.14
CA ASP A 2 -10.55 4.83 3.79
C ASP A 2 -10.68 6.20 3.12
N ILE A 3 -10.12 6.35 1.92
CA ILE A 3 -10.02 7.62 1.20
C ILE A 3 -10.55 7.40 -0.22
N ASP A 4 -11.46 8.26 -0.67
CA ASP A 4 -11.93 8.25 -2.06
C ASP A 4 -10.98 9.10 -2.91
N VAL A 5 -10.37 8.47 -3.92
CA VAL A 5 -9.35 9.05 -4.80
C VAL A 5 -9.70 8.77 -6.27
N VAL A 6 -9.31 9.64 -7.19
CA VAL A 6 -9.49 9.41 -8.63
C VAL A 6 -8.20 8.88 -9.25
N ILE A 7 -8.31 7.99 -10.24
CA ILE A 7 -7.15 7.59 -11.05
C ILE A 7 -6.79 8.73 -12.01
N LEU A 8 -5.54 9.18 -12.01
CA LEU A 8 -5.05 10.23 -12.90
C LEU A 8 -4.15 9.68 -14.00
N GLY A 9 -3.43 8.58 -13.70
CA GLY A 9 -2.51 7.96 -14.62
C GLY A 9 -2.24 6.50 -14.28
N ALA A 10 -1.55 5.78 -15.16
CA ALA A 10 -1.15 4.41 -14.93
C ALA A 10 0.28 4.14 -15.41
N THR A 11 0.96 3.22 -14.72
CA THR A 11 2.24 2.64 -15.11
C THR A 11 2.04 1.19 -15.52
N PHE A 12 2.72 0.75 -16.57
CA PHE A 12 2.66 -0.62 -17.07
C PHE A 12 3.52 -1.57 -16.23
N ALA A 13 3.08 -2.82 -16.16
CA ALA A 13 3.88 -3.88 -15.58
C ALA A 13 5.11 -4.18 -16.46
N THR A 14 6.27 -4.39 -15.84
CA THR A 14 7.55 -4.67 -16.52
C THR A 14 7.92 -6.15 -16.58
N GLY A 15 6.96 -7.06 -16.33
CA GLY A 15 7.20 -8.52 -16.27
C GLY A 15 6.70 -9.28 -17.51
N VAL A 16 7.27 -10.45 -17.77
CA VAL A 16 6.94 -11.30 -18.94
C VAL A 16 5.44 -11.63 -19.05
N ARG A 17 4.77 -11.90 -17.93
CA ARG A 17 3.36 -12.35 -17.93
C ARG A 17 2.35 -11.19 -18.05
N ASN A 18 2.64 -10.08 -17.36
CA ASN A 18 1.72 -8.94 -17.24
C ASN A 18 2.21 -7.70 -18.01
N GLY A 19 3.26 -7.86 -18.82
CA GLY A 19 3.85 -6.82 -19.65
C GLY A 19 2.79 -6.12 -20.49
N GLY A 20 2.80 -4.79 -20.47
CA GLY A 20 1.85 -3.97 -21.22
C GLY A 20 0.44 -3.88 -20.63
N THR A 21 0.22 -4.31 -19.38
CA THR A 21 -1.03 -4.06 -18.64
C THR A 21 -0.80 -3.02 -17.54
N PRO A 22 -1.73 -2.08 -17.31
CA PRO A 22 -1.69 -1.18 -16.15
C PRO A 22 -1.52 -1.96 -14.85
N SER A 23 -0.43 -1.70 -14.13
CA SER A 23 -0.11 -2.37 -12.86
C SER A 23 -0.02 -1.42 -11.67
N GLY A 24 0.22 -0.14 -11.91
CA GLY A 24 0.19 0.91 -10.90
C GLY A 24 -0.72 2.03 -11.37
N TYR A 25 -1.54 2.57 -10.47
CA TYR A 25 -2.37 3.73 -10.73
C TYR A 25 -1.83 4.91 -9.93
N LEU A 26 -1.44 5.97 -10.62
CA LEU A 26 -1.26 7.27 -9.99
C LEU A 26 -2.65 7.80 -9.64
N VAL A 27 -2.89 8.01 -8.35
CA VAL A 27 -4.16 8.52 -7.84
C VAL A 27 -3.99 9.91 -7.23
N GLY A 28 -5.07 10.68 -7.29
CA GLY A 28 -5.14 12.02 -6.73
C GLY A 28 -6.48 12.34 -6.10
N VAL A 29 -6.53 13.55 -5.57
CA VAL A 29 -7.65 14.15 -4.85
C VAL A 29 -8.00 15.48 -5.48
N VAL A 30 -9.23 15.94 -5.28
CA VAL A 30 -9.68 17.24 -5.80
C VAL A 30 -8.89 18.36 -5.14
N ASP A 31 -8.51 19.32 -5.96
CA ASP A 31 -8.01 20.60 -5.50
C ASP A 31 -9.15 21.42 -4.87
N LYS A 32 -9.03 21.81 -3.60
CA LYS A 32 -10.05 22.59 -2.88
C LYS A 32 -10.46 23.91 -3.55
N PHE A 33 -9.61 24.51 -4.39
CA PHE A 33 -9.90 25.77 -5.08
C PHE A 33 -10.45 25.58 -6.50
N ASP A 34 -10.21 24.43 -7.12
CA ASP A 34 -10.72 24.12 -8.46
C ASP A 34 -11.16 22.66 -8.55
N PRO A 35 -12.47 22.37 -8.65
CA PRO A 35 -12.98 21.00 -8.72
C PRO A 35 -12.62 20.25 -10.02
N ASN A 36 -12.03 20.93 -11.01
CA ASN A 36 -11.53 20.31 -12.24
C ASN A 36 -10.02 20.06 -12.19
N CYS A 37 -9.32 20.56 -11.17
CA CYS A 37 -7.91 20.30 -10.95
C CYS A 37 -7.73 19.27 -9.83
N PHE A 38 -6.65 18.52 -9.93
CA PHE A 38 -6.35 17.41 -9.03
C PHE A 38 -4.92 17.49 -8.53
N MET A 39 -4.75 17.18 -7.25
CA MET A 39 -3.45 17.04 -6.61
C MET A 39 -3.10 15.56 -6.49
N THR A 40 -1.86 15.19 -6.83
CA THR A 40 -1.41 13.80 -6.76
C THR A 40 -1.18 13.40 -5.30
N LEU A 41 -1.52 12.15 -4.96
CA LEU A 41 -1.46 11.65 -3.58
C LEU A 41 -0.67 10.34 -3.43
N ASN A 42 -0.84 9.40 -4.36
CA ASN A 42 -0.15 8.12 -4.25
C ASN A 42 -0.06 7.32 -5.55
N SER A 43 0.84 6.35 -5.58
CA SER A 43 0.81 5.26 -6.56
C SER A 43 0.27 3.98 -5.90
N VAL A 44 -0.85 3.48 -6.41
CA VAL A 44 -1.55 2.32 -5.87
C VAL A 44 -1.40 1.14 -6.82
N ASN A 45 -1.02 -0.02 -6.27
CA ASN A 45 -0.90 -1.24 -7.07
C ASN A 45 -2.29 -1.71 -7.55
N ALA A 46 -2.47 -1.77 -8.87
CA ALA A 46 -3.70 -2.21 -9.50
C ALA A 46 -4.07 -3.66 -9.15
N GLY A 47 -3.05 -4.52 -8.93
CA GLY A 47 -3.22 -5.89 -8.48
C GLY A 47 -3.70 -6.04 -7.03
N SER A 48 -3.89 -4.93 -6.30
CA SER A 48 -4.52 -4.97 -4.97
C SER A 48 -6.04 -5.15 -5.02
N THR A 49 -6.65 -5.07 -6.21
CA THR A 49 -8.10 -5.30 -6.41
C THR A 49 -8.38 -6.71 -6.95
N ASN A 50 -9.65 -7.12 -6.91
CA ASN A 50 -10.08 -8.38 -7.53
C ASN A 50 -9.95 -8.29 -9.07
N ARG A 51 -9.59 -9.40 -9.72
CA ARG A 51 -9.47 -9.49 -11.17
C ARG A 51 -10.72 -9.03 -11.91
N GLU A 52 -11.92 -9.34 -11.41
CA GLU A 52 -13.18 -8.87 -12.02
C GLU A 52 -13.30 -7.35 -11.99
N LYS A 53 -13.07 -6.73 -10.82
CA LYS A 53 -13.07 -5.27 -10.66
C LYS A 53 -12.02 -4.61 -11.55
N PHE A 54 -10.84 -5.20 -11.64
CA PHE A 54 -9.79 -4.75 -12.53
C PHE A 54 -10.23 -4.76 -14.01
N GLN A 55 -10.86 -5.85 -14.47
CA GLN A 55 -11.38 -5.94 -15.83
C GLN A 55 -12.48 -4.90 -16.10
N GLN A 56 -13.32 -4.58 -15.11
CA GLN A 56 -14.34 -3.54 -15.26
C GLN A 56 -13.72 -2.14 -15.40
N ILE A 57 -12.61 -1.85 -14.70
CA ILE A 57 -11.86 -0.60 -14.90
C ILE A 57 -11.31 -0.53 -16.33
N LEU A 58 -10.68 -1.61 -16.82
CA LEU A 58 -10.17 -1.65 -18.18
C LEU A 58 -11.28 -1.47 -19.22
N LYS A 59 -12.42 -2.15 -19.03
CA LYS A 59 -13.59 -2.02 -19.90
C LYS A 59 -14.15 -0.60 -19.90
N HIS A 60 -14.30 0.02 -18.73
CA HIS A 60 -14.83 1.37 -18.59
C HIS A 60 -13.93 2.41 -19.27
N THR A 61 -12.62 2.27 -19.09
CA THR A 61 -11.62 3.16 -19.70
C THR A 61 -11.30 2.82 -21.16
N GLY A 62 -11.82 1.70 -21.67
CA GLY A 62 -11.60 1.22 -23.03
C GLY A 62 -10.20 0.66 -23.28
N PHE A 63 -9.39 0.44 -22.24
CA PHE A 63 -8.04 -0.11 -22.40
C PHE A 63 -8.10 -1.59 -22.81
N LYS A 64 -7.38 -1.94 -23.88
CA LYS A 64 -7.19 -3.33 -24.30
C LYS A 64 -5.71 -3.66 -24.36
N LYS A 65 -5.32 -4.68 -23.58
CA LYS A 65 -3.95 -5.19 -23.59
C LYS A 65 -3.64 -5.74 -24.98
N GLY A 66 -2.48 -5.35 -25.52
CA GLY A 66 -1.95 -5.96 -26.73
C GLY A 66 -1.63 -7.46 -26.54
N GLY A 67 -1.86 -8.23 -27.60
CA GLY A 67 -1.58 -9.65 -27.69
C GLY A 67 -1.30 -9.97 -29.15
N ASP A 68 -2.23 -10.68 -29.80
CA ASP A 68 -2.24 -10.81 -31.27
C ASP A 68 -2.69 -9.50 -31.94
N GLU A 69 -3.60 -8.78 -31.28
CA GLU A 69 -4.08 -7.44 -31.67
C GLU A 69 -3.18 -6.35 -31.07
N PRO A 70 -3.04 -5.18 -31.74
CA PRO A 70 -2.33 -4.04 -31.20
C PRO A 70 -2.97 -3.54 -29.90
N MET A 71 -2.16 -2.98 -29.01
CA MET A 71 -2.63 -2.36 -27.77
C MET A 71 -3.51 -1.15 -28.10
N GLU A 72 -4.71 -1.10 -27.52
CA GLU A 72 -5.59 0.06 -27.60
C GLU A 72 -5.61 0.78 -26.26
N LEU A 73 -5.26 2.07 -26.28
CA LEU A 73 -5.28 2.90 -25.08
C LEU A 73 -6.70 3.34 -24.70
N GLY A 74 -7.68 3.29 -25.60
CA GLY A 74 -9.04 3.75 -25.31
C GLY A 74 -9.05 5.23 -24.93
N LYS A 75 -9.55 5.55 -23.73
CA LYS A 75 -9.60 6.92 -23.19
C LYS A 75 -8.27 7.41 -22.60
N TRP A 76 -7.28 6.53 -22.52
CA TRP A 76 -5.96 6.87 -22.04
C TRP A 76 -5.14 7.55 -23.14
N PHE A 77 -4.25 8.45 -22.74
CA PHE A 77 -3.35 9.14 -23.66
C PHE A 77 -1.93 9.18 -23.09
N ARG A 78 -0.96 9.42 -23.97
CA ARG A 78 0.44 9.68 -23.57
C ARG A 78 0.69 11.16 -23.66
N GLU A 79 1.51 11.64 -22.74
CA GLU A 79 1.97 13.02 -22.76
C GLU A 79 3.45 13.01 -23.11
N ASP A 80 3.84 13.88 -24.04
CA ASP A 80 5.21 13.97 -24.53
C ASP A 80 6.06 14.85 -23.59
N ASP A 81 7.38 14.67 -23.63
CA ASP A 81 8.36 15.49 -22.92
C ASP A 81 8.18 15.62 -21.39
N PHE A 82 7.48 14.68 -20.77
CA PHE A 82 7.13 14.72 -19.34
C PHE A 82 6.32 15.97 -18.95
N GLY A 83 5.44 16.44 -19.86
CA GLY A 83 4.46 17.47 -19.55
C GLY A 83 3.46 17.03 -18.46
N LEU A 84 2.91 18.00 -17.73
CA LEU A 84 1.79 17.73 -16.83
C LEU A 84 0.48 18.11 -17.54
N PRO A 85 -0.52 17.20 -17.58
CA PRO A 85 -1.83 17.52 -18.11
C PRO A 85 -2.48 18.70 -17.38
N SER A 86 -3.35 19.44 -18.07
CA SER A 86 -4.00 20.65 -17.54
C SER A 86 -4.88 20.41 -16.31
N PHE A 87 -5.35 19.18 -16.10
CA PHE A 87 -6.11 18.80 -14.90
C PHE A 87 -5.22 18.55 -13.67
N ILE A 88 -3.89 18.53 -13.81
CA ILE A 88 -2.98 18.47 -12.67
C ILE A 88 -2.79 19.89 -12.12
N SER A 89 -3.11 20.07 -10.84
CA SER A 89 -3.01 21.37 -10.20
C SER A 89 -1.57 21.89 -10.21
N LYS A 90 -1.43 23.20 -10.44
CA LYS A 90 -0.18 23.92 -10.21
C LYS A 90 0.09 24.16 -8.72
N ARG A 91 -0.91 23.98 -7.85
CA ARG A 91 -0.67 24.04 -6.41
C ARG A 91 0.11 22.82 -5.96
N SER A 92 1.01 23.03 -5.01
CA SER A 92 1.70 21.97 -4.31
C SER A 92 1.85 22.28 -2.82
N LEU A 93 1.79 21.20 -2.03
CA LEU A 93 2.11 21.12 -0.60
C LEU A 93 3.32 20.19 -0.38
N GLN A 94 4.03 19.84 -1.46
CA GLN A 94 5.11 18.85 -1.48
C GLN A 94 6.35 19.31 -0.73
N ARG A 95 6.71 20.60 -0.87
CA ARG A 95 7.98 21.15 -0.38
C ARG A 95 7.91 21.50 1.11
N ASN A 96 6.78 22.00 1.54
CA ASN A 96 6.49 22.35 2.92
C ASN A 96 4.97 22.28 3.14
N SER A 97 4.52 22.39 4.39
CA SER A 97 3.08 22.42 4.70
C SER A 97 2.39 23.72 4.28
N THR A 98 3.10 24.63 3.59
CA THR A 98 2.57 25.87 3.04
C THR A 98 2.33 25.68 1.54
N GLU A 99 1.25 26.24 1.05
CA GLU A 99 0.87 26.12 -0.35
C GLU A 99 1.84 26.91 -1.24
N ASP A 100 2.38 26.26 -2.27
CA ASP A 100 3.11 26.89 -3.37
C ASP A 100 2.39 26.66 -4.71
N PHE A 101 2.77 27.43 -5.75
CA PHE A 101 2.16 27.37 -7.08
C PHE A 101 3.18 27.00 -8.18
N GLU A 102 4.27 26.35 -7.79
CA GLU A 102 5.34 25.94 -8.72
C GLU A 102 5.03 24.60 -9.42
N GLY A 103 3.90 23.99 -9.12
CA GLY A 103 3.49 22.69 -9.64
C GLY A 103 4.16 21.52 -8.90
N TRP A 104 3.68 20.34 -9.26
CA TRP A 104 4.22 19.08 -8.76
C TRP A 104 5.62 18.83 -9.31
N THR A 105 6.60 18.67 -8.42
CA THR A 105 7.92 18.19 -8.82
C THR A 105 7.93 16.66 -8.70
N PHE A 106 8.37 15.93 -9.72
CA PHE A 106 8.28 14.46 -9.67
C PHE A 106 9.54 13.81 -10.21
N ASN A 107 9.81 12.62 -9.69
CA ASN A 107 10.83 11.76 -10.27
C ASN A 107 10.26 11.09 -11.53
N LYS A 108 10.80 11.47 -12.69
CA LYS A 108 10.39 10.99 -14.02
C LYS A 108 10.40 9.47 -14.16
N THR A 109 11.30 8.77 -13.48
CA THR A 109 11.41 7.30 -13.60
C THR A 109 10.51 6.54 -12.63
N LYS A 110 10.04 7.20 -11.56
CA LYS A 110 9.37 6.52 -10.45
C LYS A 110 7.90 6.89 -10.29
N HIS A 111 7.57 8.17 -10.45
CA HIS A 111 6.24 8.71 -10.12
C HIS A 111 5.49 9.26 -11.33
N TYR A 112 6.17 9.52 -12.44
CA TYR A 112 5.50 9.88 -13.68
C TYR A 112 4.84 8.64 -14.29
N PRO A 113 3.52 8.68 -14.61
CA PRO A 113 2.83 7.56 -15.20
C PRO A 113 3.19 7.40 -16.68
N ASP A 114 3.05 6.18 -17.22
CA ASP A 114 3.27 5.91 -18.65
C ASP A 114 2.14 6.47 -19.52
N ILE A 115 0.93 6.49 -18.96
CA ILE A 115 -0.29 6.99 -19.60
C ILE A 115 -1.13 7.79 -18.60
N TRP A 116 -1.82 8.80 -19.11
CA TRP A 116 -2.74 9.67 -18.39
C TRP A 116 -4.19 9.40 -18.82
N ILE A 117 -5.14 9.79 -17.99
CA ILE A 117 -6.57 9.75 -18.30
C ILE A 117 -7.24 11.02 -17.77
N ASP A 118 -8.15 11.60 -18.56
CA ASP A 118 -8.94 12.74 -18.09
C ASP A 118 -9.80 12.30 -16.89
N PRO A 119 -9.80 13.03 -15.77
CA PRO A 119 -10.58 12.67 -14.59
C PRO A 119 -12.07 12.45 -14.88
N LYS A 120 -12.66 13.12 -15.88
CA LYS A 120 -14.07 12.93 -16.29
C LYS A 120 -14.35 11.55 -16.86
N ASP A 121 -13.34 10.94 -17.45
CA ASP A 121 -13.37 9.62 -18.08
C ASP A 121 -12.77 8.51 -17.20
N SER A 122 -12.28 8.91 -16.02
CA SER A 122 -11.58 8.06 -15.09
C SER A 122 -12.52 7.44 -14.05
N VAL A 123 -11.93 6.68 -13.13
CA VAL A 123 -12.64 5.90 -12.12
C VAL A 123 -12.21 6.36 -10.73
N VAL A 124 -13.20 6.56 -9.85
CA VAL A 124 -12.96 6.79 -8.43
C VAL A 124 -12.76 5.47 -7.70
N LEU A 125 -11.76 5.40 -6.84
CA LEU A 125 -11.40 4.27 -6.02
C LEU A 125 -11.54 4.65 -4.54
N THR A 126 -12.13 3.77 -3.74
CA THR A 126 -11.96 3.85 -2.28
C THR A 126 -10.71 3.06 -1.93
N VAL A 127 -9.67 3.74 -1.47
CA VAL A 127 -8.40 3.14 -1.07
C VAL A 127 -8.32 3.08 0.45
N LYS A 128 -8.08 1.88 0.97
CA LYS A 128 -7.77 1.66 2.38
C LYS A 128 -6.27 1.73 2.58
N CYS A 129 -5.83 2.54 3.55
CA CYS A 129 -4.43 2.63 3.96
C CYS A 129 -4.28 2.47 5.48
N ALA A 130 -3.06 2.17 5.92
CA ALA A 130 -2.72 2.05 7.34
C ALA A 130 -2.63 3.44 8.00
N GLU A 131 -1.84 4.33 7.41
CA GLU A 131 -1.61 5.70 7.89
C GLU A 131 -1.24 6.61 6.71
N LEU A 132 -1.40 7.93 6.92
CA LEU A 132 -0.86 8.98 6.07
C LEU A 132 0.49 9.41 6.64
N VAL A 133 1.47 9.65 5.76
CA VAL A 133 2.80 10.13 6.14
C VAL A 133 3.20 11.31 5.29
N VAL A 134 3.96 12.24 5.86
CA VAL A 134 4.58 13.34 5.10
C VAL A 134 5.51 12.75 4.04
N SER A 135 5.38 13.26 2.82
CA SER A 135 6.15 12.79 1.68
C SER A 135 6.29 13.89 0.64
N ASP A 136 7.49 14.00 0.10
CA ASP A 136 7.86 14.87 -1.01
C ASP A 136 7.72 14.14 -2.36
N GLU A 137 6.94 13.06 -2.47
CA GLU A 137 6.78 12.33 -3.74
C GLU A 137 5.61 12.85 -4.56
N TYR A 138 4.60 13.42 -3.90
CA TYR A 138 3.30 13.77 -4.49
C TYR A 138 2.92 15.21 -4.17
N SER A 139 2.08 15.82 -4.99
CA SER A 139 1.80 17.26 -4.88
C SER A 139 1.02 17.62 -3.62
N VAL A 140 0.28 16.69 -3.01
CA VAL A 140 -0.38 16.88 -1.71
C VAL A 140 0.61 16.98 -0.53
N GLY A 141 1.87 16.58 -0.70
CA GLY A 141 2.85 16.56 0.42
C GLY A 141 2.65 15.43 1.43
N LEU A 142 1.71 14.53 1.15
CA LEU A 142 1.41 13.34 1.93
C LEU A 142 1.43 12.10 1.03
N SER A 143 1.60 10.94 1.64
CA SER A 143 1.57 9.64 1.00
C SER A 143 0.84 8.62 1.88
N MET A 144 0.12 7.71 1.25
CA MET A 144 -0.56 6.60 1.93
C MET A 144 0.40 5.44 2.15
N ARG A 145 0.47 4.90 3.38
CA ARG A 145 1.18 3.65 3.64
C ARG A 145 0.28 2.42 3.51
N PHE A 146 0.83 1.42 2.82
CA PHE A 146 0.14 0.17 2.48
C PHE A 146 -1.23 0.38 1.82
N PRO A 147 -1.33 1.20 0.76
CA PRO A 147 -2.61 1.45 0.09
C PRO A 147 -3.11 0.17 -0.59
N ARG A 148 -4.40 -0.09 -0.45
CA ARG A 148 -5.11 -1.22 -1.07
C ARG A 148 -6.47 -0.75 -1.58
N ILE A 149 -6.81 -1.11 -2.81
CA ILE A 149 -8.11 -0.79 -3.39
C ILE A 149 -9.18 -1.60 -2.65
N LYS A 150 -10.10 -0.92 -1.98
CA LYS A 150 -11.22 -1.53 -1.25
C LYS A 150 -12.46 -1.60 -2.12
N LYS A 151 -12.79 -0.51 -2.82
CA LYS A 151 -13.96 -0.39 -3.71
C LYS A 151 -13.59 0.32 -5.00
N VAL A 152 -14.33 0.02 -6.06
CA VAL A 152 -14.29 0.70 -7.36
C VAL A 152 -15.64 1.37 -7.51
N ARG A 153 -15.69 2.70 -7.46
CA ARG A 153 -16.90 3.52 -7.43
C ARG A 153 -17.52 3.66 -8.83
N LEU A 154 -17.84 2.52 -9.43
CA LEU A 154 -18.57 2.42 -10.68
C LEU A 154 -19.91 1.74 -10.40
N GLU A 155 -20.96 2.22 -11.07
CA GLU A 155 -22.30 1.65 -10.97
C GLU A 155 -22.29 0.15 -11.28
N SER A 156 -21.56 -0.26 -12.33
CA SER A 156 -21.47 -1.65 -12.76
C SER A 156 -20.68 -2.59 -11.83
N VAL A 157 -20.06 -2.07 -10.78
CA VAL A 157 -19.16 -2.85 -9.90
C VAL A 157 -19.66 -2.90 -8.47
N ASP A 158 -19.78 -1.74 -7.82
CA ASP A 158 -20.16 -1.65 -6.40
C ASP A 158 -21.51 -0.90 -6.21
N GLY A 159 -22.16 -0.41 -7.27
CA GLY A 159 -23.48 0.26 -7.23
C GLY A 159 -23.50 1.61 -6.50
N ASP A 160 -22.33 2.23 -6.35
CA ASP A 160 -22.11 3.51 -5.66
C ASP A 160 -21.13 4.32 -6.49
N GLU A 161 -21.65 4.83 -7.63
CA GLU A 161 -20.90 5.64 -8.57
C GLU A 161 -20.55 7.00 -7.97
N LYS A 162 -19.29 7.41 -8.13
CA LYS A 162 -18.82 8.75 -7.77
C LYS A 162 -18.08 9.38 -8.93
N LYS A 163 -18.32 10.68 -9.13
CA LYS A 163 -17.58 11.46 -10.12
C LYS A 163 -16.23 11.91 -9.56
N ALA A 164 -15.28 12.21 -10.45
CA ALA A 164 -13.96 12.67 -10.04
C ALA A 164 -14.00 13.93 -9.16
N SER A 165 -14.88 14.88 -9.47
CA SER A 165 -15.07 16.13 -8.69
C SER A 165 -15.65 15.90 -7.29
N GLU A 166 -16.14 14.71 -6.98
CA GLU A 166 -16.74 14.33 -5.69
C GLU A 166 -15.78 13.45 -4.86
N THR A 167 -14.53 13.32 -5.28
CA THR A 167 -13.49 12.66 -4.49
C THR A 167 -13.04 13.52 -3.32
N SER A 168 -12.26 12.92 -2.41
CA SER A 168 -11.75 13.66 -1.26
C SER A 168 -10.96 14.88 -1.72
N THR A 169 -10.94 15.95 -0.94
CA THR A 169 -10.14 17.15 -1.24
C THR A 169 -8.78 17.11 -0.53
N ASP A 170 -7.80 17.88 -1.01
CA ASP A 170 -6.50 18.01 -0.34
C ASP A 170 -6.62 18.48 1.13
N GLU A 171 -7.54 19.39 1.42
CA GLU A 171 -7.83 19.86 2.77
C GLU A 171 -8.35 18.74 3.69
N GLU A 172 -9.24 17.89 3.19
CA GLU A 172 -9.73 16.73 3.94
C GLU A 172 -8.60 15.74 4.25
N ILE A 173 -7.68 15.49 3.30
CA ILE A 173 -6.54 14.60 3.54
C ILE A 173 -5.64 15.14 4.64
N TRP A 174 -5.33 16.44 4.62
CA TRP A 174 -4.51 17.08 5.66
C TRP A 174 -5.20 17.08 7.02
N ARG A 175 -6.51 17.34 7.05
CA ARG A 175 -7.30 17.25 8.27
C ARG A 175 -7.24 15.85 8.88
N ILE A 176 -7.39 14.80 8.08
CA ILE A 176 -7.28 13.40 8.54
C ILE A 176 -5.87 13.14 9.11
N PHE A 177 -4.83 13.64 8.46
CA PHE A 177 -3.45 13.50 8.92
C PHE A 177 -3.23 14.18 10.27
N ASP A 178 -3.67 15.44 10.43
CA ASP A 178 -3.50 16.20 11.67
C ASP A 178 -4.29 15.59 12.83
N GLU A 179 -5.53 15.15 12.59
CA GLU A 179 -6.33 14.46 13.60
C GLU A 179 -5.67 13.14 14.04
N ALA A 180 -5.10 12.37 13.10
CA ALA A 180 -4.38 11.13 13.43
C ALA A 180 -3.09 11.40 14.21
N ARG A 181 -2.37 12.48 13.84
CA ARG A 181 -1.13 12.90 14.51
C ARG A 181 -1.40 13.39 15.94
N ALA A 182 -2.43 14.22 16.15
CA ALA A 182 -2.82 14.71 17.46
C ALA A 182 -3.17 13.55 18.41
N LYS A 183 -4.02 12.61 17.95
CA LYS A 183 -4.37 11.41 18.73
C LYS A 183 -3.17 10.58 19.14
N ARG A 184 -2.12 10.51 18.30
CA ARG A 184 -0.89 9.79 18.64
C ARG A 184 -0.08 10.51 19.73
N LEU A 185 0.02 11.84 19.65
CA LEU A 185 0.71 12.64 20.66
C LEU A 185 0.01 12.58 22.03
N ASP A 186 -1.33 12.58 22.03
CA ASP A 186 -2.12 12.42 23.26
C ASP A 186 -1.86 11.04 23.90
N LEU A 187 -1.87 9.98 23.09
CA LEU A 187 -1.59 8.62 23.57
C LEU A 187 -0.17 8.49 24.12
N ASP A 188 0.83 9.03 23.42
CA ASP A 188 2.23 9.01 23.85
C ASP A 188 2.39 9.79 25.18
N SER A 189 1.71 10.92 25.32
CA SER A 189 1.72 11.72 26.57
C SER A 189 1.09 10.98 27.74
N MET A 190 -0.02 10.26 27.52
CA MET A 190 -0.66 9.41 28.54
C MET A 190 0.24 8.25 28.98
N VAL A 191 0.94 7.61 28.05
CA VAL A 191 1.88 6.52 28.36
C VAL A 191 3.06 7.03 29.20
N VAL A 192 3.61 8.21 28.85
CA VAL A 192 4.68 8.84 29.64
C VAL A 192 4.19 9.17 31.05
N ALA A 193 3.00 9.77 31.20
CA ALA A 193 2.43 10.08 32.51
C ALA A 193 2.23 8.82 33.38
N GLN A 194 1.70 7.73 32.81
CA GLN A 194 1.52 6.47 33.53
C GLN A 194 2.87 5.87 33.98
N SER A 195 3.89 5.93 33.12
CA SER A 195 5.23 5.42 33.48
C SER A 195 5.90 6.21 34.62
N GLN A 196 5.59 7.50 34.76
CA GLN A 196 6.07 8.33 35.86
C GLN A 196 5.33 8.03 37.17
N ILE A 197 4.03 7.75 37.11
CA ILE A 197 3.21 7.32 38.27
C ILE A 197 3.68 5.94 38.76
N ASP A 198 3.87 4.98 37.85
CA ASP A 198 4.34 3.63 38.18
C ASP A 198 5.80 3.62 38.72
N ALA A 199 6.60 4.66 38.43
CA ALA A 199 7.94 4.83 39.00
C ALA A 199 7.92 5.38 40.43
N THR A 200 6.84 6.03 40.86
CA THR A 200 6.65 6.52 42.24
C THR A 200 6.08 5.46 43.19
N GLU A 201 5.48 4.38 42.68
CA GLU A 201 5.14 3.19 43.47
C GLU A 201 6.30 2.16 43.43
N LYS A 202 6.73 1.67 44.61
CA LYS A 202 7.90 0.78 44.74
C LYS A 202 7.81 -0.43 43.78
N PRO A 203 8.91 -0.82 43.10
CA PRO A 203 8.85 -1.91 42.14
C PRO A 203 8.77 -3.27 42.84
N LEU A 204 7.60 -3.92 42.77
CA LEU A 204 7.53 -5.38 42.86
C LEU A 204 8.18 -5.94 41.60
N GLN A 205 9.44 -6.37 41.73
CA GLN A 205 10.20 -7.01 40.66
C GLN A 205 9.44 -8.23 40.10
N ARG A 206 8.74 -8.04 38.98
CA ARG A 206 8.37 -9.14 38.09
C ARG A 206 8.48 -8.74 36.62
N GLY A 207 9.60 -8.11 36.28
CA GLY A 207 10.05 -8.04 34.90
C GLY A 207 10.50 -9.41 34.40
N ARG A 208 10.11 -9.78 33.17
CA ARG A 208 10.72 -10.91 32.44
C ARG A 208 12.19 -10.58 32.19
N ARG A 209 13.05 -10.87 33.16
CA ARG A 209 14.49 -10.73 33.01
C ARG A 209 15.01 -11.93 32.23
N PHE A 210 15.87 -11.68 31.25
CA PHE A 210 16.67 -12.75 30.65
C PHE A 210 17.46 -13.44 31.76
N LEU A 211 17.47 -14.78 31.72
CA LEU A 211 18.30 -15.57 32.62
C LEU A 211 19.75 -15.13 32.46
N THR A 212 20.42 -14.90 33.57
CA THR A 212 21.87 -14.70 33.55
C THR A 212 22.55 -15.96 33.01
N PRO A 213 23.76 -15.85 32.43
CA PRO A 213 24.50 -17.00 31.90
C PRO A 213 24.65 -18.16 32.92
N ASP A 214 24.79 -17.84 34.20
CA ASP A 214 24.90 -18.82 35.29
C ASP A 214 23.58 -19.53 35.61
N GLU A 215 22.45 -18.81 35.57
CA GLU A 215 21.13 -19.40 35.76
C GLU A 215 20.74 -20.31 34.59
N TYR A 216 21.14 -19.93 33.36
CA TYR A 216 20.95 -20.77 32.17
C TYR A 216 21.72 -22.10 32.28
N ARG A 217 22.97 -22.06 32.77
CA ARG A 217 23.79 -23.25 33.04
C ARG A 217 23.16 -24.19 34.06
N LYS A 218 22.60 -23.66 35.15
CA LYS A 218 21.92 -24.45 36.19
C LYS A 218 20.66 -25.16 35.66
N LYS A 219 19.90 -24.51 34.77
CA LYS A 219 18.69 -25.12 34.16
C LYS A 219 19.03 -26.31 33.24
N ASN A 220 20.13 -26.23 32.49
CA ASN A 220 20.58 -27.34 31.63
C ASN A 220 21.13 -28.54 32.42
N LYS A 221 21.73 -28.32 33.60
CA LYS A 221 22.12 -29.43 34.49
C LYS A 221 20.90 -30.23 35.00
N LYS A 222 19.77 -29.58 35.28
CA LYS A 222 18.52 -30.24 35.71
C LYS A 222 17.81 -31.03 34.59
N ARG A 223 17.99 -30.65 33.31
CA ARG A 223 17.42 -31.41 32.17
C ARG A 223 18.19 -32.69 31.89
N LYS A 224 19.51 -32.72 32.10
CA LYS A 224 20.33 -33.93 31.85
C LYS A 224 20.03 -35.08 32.82
N THR A 225 19.50 -34.81 34.02
CA THR A 225 19.15 -35.86 34.99
C THR A 225 17.77 -36.48 34.78
N LYS A 226 16.93 -35.96 33.88
CA LYS A 226 15.55 -36.44 33.64
C LYS A 226 15.38 -37.35 32.42
N ILE A 227 16.45 -37.70 31.71
CA ILE A 227 16.40 -38.64 30.59
C ILE A 227 16.85 -40.03 31.09
N ILE A 228 15.99 -40.69 31.86
CA ILE A 228 16.04 -42.15 32.05
C ILE A 228 14.59 -42.66 31.93
N SER A 229 14.45 -43.65 31.06
CA SER A 229 13.30 -44.53 30.75
C SER A 229 12.10 -43.96 29.98
N SER A 230 12.01 -44.37 28.71
CA SER A 230 10.74 -44.67 28.04
C SER A 230 10.86 -46.02 27.32
N PRO A 231 9.80 -46.86 27.28
CA PRO A 231 9.93 -48.26 26.87
C PRO A 231 9.99 -48.41 25.35
N SER A 232 10.81 -49.35 24.86
CA SER A 232 11.00 -49.60 23.43
C SER A 232 9.75 -50.16 22.76
N ARG A 233 9.32 -49.55 21.67
CA ARG A 233 8.31 -50.10 20.75
C ARG A 233 9.01 -51.00 19.74
N LYS A 234 8.72 -52.32 19.74
CA LYS A 234 9.25 -53.26 18.74
C LYS A 234 8.62 -52.98 17.37
N MET A 235 9.45 -52.75 16.36
CA MET A 235 9.04 -52.67 14.95
C MET A 235 9.14 -54.05 14.29
N PRO A 236 8.19 -54.47 13.43
CA PRO A 236 8.31 -55.70 12.65
C PRO A 236 9.35 -55.55 11.54
N ARG A 237 10.10 -56.64 11.27
CA ARG A 237 11.06 -56.76 10.16
C ARG A 237 10.33 -56.84 8.82
N VAL A 238 10.82 -56.09 7.83
CA VAL A 238 10.54 -56.35 6.40
C VAL A 238 11.89 -56.65 5.75
N GLU A 239 11.95 -57.79 5.08
CA GLU A 239 13.14 -58.35 4.44
C GLU A 239 13.46 -57.63 3.12
N GLY A 240 14.76 -57.50 2.84
CA GLY A 240 15.28 -56.82 1.66
C GLY A 240 15.15 -57.68 0.40
N CYS A 241 14.80 -57.03 -0.71
CA CYS A 241 14.97 -57.57 -2.05
C CYS A 241 16.14 -56.83 -2.70
N GLU A 242 17.23 -57.55 -2.94
CA GLU A 242 18.45 -57.03 -3.54
C GLU A 242 18.31 -56.86 -5.06
N SER A 243 19.01 -55.85 -5.55
CA SER A 243 19.24 -55.50 -6.94
C SER A 243 20.03 -56.57 -7.70
N ASN A 244 19.64 -56.86 -8.94
CA ASN A 244 20.55 -57.41 -9.94
C ASN A 244 20.67 -56.44 -11.13
N VAL A 245 21.89 -55.92 -11.28
CA VAL A 245 22.43 -55.33 -12.50
C VAL A 245 22.80 -56.49 -13.43
N LEU A 246 22.37 -56.46 -14.68
CA LEU A 246 22.97 -57.23 -15.77
C LEU A 246 23.05 -56.34 -17.01
N GLU A 247 24.28 -56.14 -17.47
CA GLU A 247 24.62 -55.72 -18.83
C GLU A 247 24.20 -56.78 -19.86
N GLY A 248 23.80 -56.29 -21.03
CA GLY A 248 23.48 -57.06 -22.24
C GLY A 248 23.00 -56.11 -23.33
#